data_AF-A0A953ZWN4-F1
#
_entry.id   AF-A0A953ZWN4-F1
#
_cell.length_a   1.000
_cell.length_b   1.000
_cell.length_c   1.000
_cell.angle_alpha   90.00
_cell.angle_beta   90.00
_cell.angle_gamma   90.00
#
_symmetry.space_group_name_H-M   'P 1'
#
loop_
_entity.id
_entity.type
_entity.pdbx_description
1 polymer ?
#
loop_
_entity_poly.entity_id
_entity_poly.type
_entity_poly.pdbx_seq_one_letter_code
_entity_poly.pdbx_strand_id
1 'polypeptide(L)'
;MSEGARPGGLTALAIINFCAAAYDLVFGTLATLAVMLVFQSGRVRESVRQRGDGARTLEMMDKLHEHAGFMWATAGANAVCGVLLLIAGIGYLKQRRRMGRGIGNLYAVVSLLSLVSLTVTMPDIAEEQSVLSFLTLLVAVYPLLTLFLLNVTFKEDFVN
;
A
#
# COMPACT_ATOMS: atom_id res chain seq x y z
N MET A 1 16.57 29.24 -17.39
CA MET A 1 15.38 28.35 -17.40
C MET A 1 14.21 29.21 -17.83
N SER A 2 13.44 28.81 -18.85
CA SER A 2 12.27 29.57 -19.27
C SER A 2 11.26 29.63 -18.12
N GLU A 3 11.00 30.82 -17.60
CA GLU A 3 9.94 31.07 -16.63
C GLU A 3 8.63 30.49 -17.18
N GLY A 4 8.10 29.45 -16.53
CA GLY A 4 6.76 28.92 -16.82
C GLY A 4 6.68 27.48 -17.36
N ALA A 5 7.79 26.83 -17.73
CA ALA A 5 7.73 25.42 -18.11
C ALA A 5 7.61 24.54 -16.85
N ARG A 6 6.41 23.98 -16.59
CA ARG A 6 6.23 23.00 -15.51
C ARG A 6 7.15 21.79 -15.76
N PRO A 7 7.91 21.30 -14.77
CA PRO A 7 8.76 20.13 -14.94
C PRO A 7 7.88 18.93 -15.30
N GLY A 8 8.04 18.40 -16.52
CA GLY A 8 7.25 17.26 -16.99
C GLY A 8 7.35 16.04 -16.07
N GLY A 9 8.49 15.90 -15.39
CA GLY A 9 8.73 14.84 -14.40
C GLY A 9 7.77 14.86 -13.21
N LEU A 10 7.47 16.03 -12.63
CA LEU A 10 6.53 16.14 -11.50
C LEU A 10 5.10 15.80 -11.92
N THR A 11 4.70 16.15 -13.14
CA THR A 11 3.38 15.77 -13.68
C THR A 11 3.27 14.26 -13.86
N ALA A 12 4.30 13.61 -14.42
CA ALA A 12 4.33 12.16 -14.56
C ALA A 12 4.25 11.47 -13.18
N LEU A 13 5.00 11.96 -12.20
CA LEU A 13 4.97 11.45 -10.82
C LEU A 13 3.59 11.61 -10.18
N ALA A 14 2.89 12.72 -10.45
CA ALA A 14 1.52 12.92 -9.98
C ALA A 14 0.55 11.87 -10.55
N ILE A 15 0.66 11.57 -11.85
CA ILE A 15 -0.19 10.56 -12.50
C ILE A 15 0.07 9.18 -11.88
N ILE A 16 1.34 8.80 -11.70
CA ILE A 16 1.71 7.54 -11.06
C ILE A 16 1.13 7.48 -9.64
N ASN A 17 1.27 8.56 -8.86
CA ASN A 17 0.68 8.65 -7.51
C ASN A 17 -0.83 8.47 -7.51
N PHE A 18 -1.55 9.08 -8.46
CA PHE A 18 -3.01 8.91 -8.53
C PHE A 18 -3.42 7.49 -8.92
N CYS A 19 -2.69 6.85 -9.85
CA CYS A 19 -2.91 5.45 -10.20
C CYS A 19 -2.62 4.52 -9.01
N ALA A 20 -1.50 4.73 -8.31
CA ALA A 20 -1.14 3.97 -7.13
C ALA A 20 -2.14 4.20 -5.98
N ALA A 21 -2.59 5.44 -5.76
CA ALA A 21 -3.62 5.74 -4.77
C ALA A 21 -4.94 5.03 -5.08
N ALA A 22 -5.37 5.05 -6.34
CA ALA A 22 -6.57 4.34 -6.76
C ALA A 22 -6.42 2.82 -6.53
N TYR A 23 -5.24 2.27 -6.82
CA TYR A 23 -4.94 0.87 -6.56
C TYR A 23 -4.96 0.53 -5.05
N ASP A 24 -4.28 1.30 -4.21
CA ASP A 24 -4.21 1.08 -2.75
C ASP A 24 -5.58 1.25 -2.08
N LEU A 25 -6.39 2.21 -2.53
CA LEU A 25 -7.73 2.41 -1.99
C LEU A 25 -8.69 1.30 -2.45
N VAL A 26 -8.69 0.95 -3.73
CA VAL A 26 -9.64 -0.05 -4.25
C VAL A 26 -9.20 -1.47 -3.91
N PHE A 27 -8.00 -1.87 -4.33
CA PHE A 27 -7.52 -3.23 -4.12
C PHE A 27 -6.91 -3.41 -2.74
N GLY A 28 -6.10 -2.46 -2.27
CA GLY A 28 -5.44 -2.58 -0.97
C GLY A 28 -6.40 -2.46 0.22
N THR A 29 -7.38 -1.56 0.14
CA THR A 29 -8.29 -1.29 1.27
C THR A 29 -9.61 -2.03 1.09
N LEU A 30 -10.35 -1.77 0.01
CA LEU A 30 -11.70 -2.35 -0.14
C LEU A 30 -11.67 -3.88 -0.30
N ALA A 31 -10.70 -4.44 -1.03
CA ALA A 31 -10.63 -5.90 -1.15
C ALA A 31 -10.33 -6.57 0.20
N THR A 32 -9.39 -6.02 0.97
CA THR A 32 -9.06 -6.53 2.31
C THR A 32 -10.25 -6.42 3.26
N LEU A 33 -10.99 -5.30 3.24
CA LEU A 33 -12.22 -5.13 4.02
C LEU A 33 -13.30 -6.13 3.58
N ALA A 34 -13.51 -6.31 2.27
CA ALA A 34 -14.51 -7.24 1.75
C ALA A 34 -14.20 -8.67 2.19
N VAL A 35 -12.94 -9.08 2.10
CA VAL A 35 -12.44 -10.36 2.61
C VAL A 35 -12.79 -10.50 4.09
N MET A 36 -12.40 -9.54 4.94
CA MET A 36 -12.70 -9.60 6.38
C MET A 36 -14.20 -9.73 6.68
N LEU A 37 -15.04 -8.94 6.02
CA LEU A 37 -16.49 -8.96 6.25
C LEU A 37 -17.07 -10.33 5.89
N VAL A 38 -16.59 -10.93 4.80
CA VAL A 38 -16.99 -12.29 4.41
C VAL A 38 -16.54 -13.31 5.47
N PHE A 39 -15.30 -13.24 5.96
CA PHE A 39 -14.80 -14.14 7.00
C PHE A 39 -15.51 -13.96 8.35
N GLN A 40 -15.81 -12.71 8.76
CA GLN A 40 -16.54 -12.41 10.00
C GLN A 40 -18.02 -12.82 9.95
N SER A 41 -18.63 -12.86 8.75
CA SER A 41 -20.05 -13.20 8.62
C SER A 41 -20.39 -14.65 9.01
N GLY A 42 -19.40 -15.53 9.22
CA GLY A 42 -19.60 -16.95 9.55
C GLY A 42 -20.15 -17.79 8.40
N ARG A 43 -20.70 -17.17 7.35
CA ARG A 43 -21.33 -17.85 6.19
C ARG A 43 -20.40 -18.82 5.49
N VAL A 44 -19.12 -18.46 5.37
CA VAL A 44 -18.10 -19.34 4.77
C VAL A 44 -17.86 -20.56 5.67
N ARG A 45 -17.80 -20.37 6.99
CA ARG A 45 -17.58 -21.46 7.96
C ARG A 45 -18.71 -22.48 7.92
N GLU A 46 -19.96 -22.01 7.87
CA GLU A 46 -21.15 -22.86 7.75
C GLU A 46 -21.16 -23.64 6.42
N SER A 47 -20.89 -22.95 5.30
CA SER A 47 -20.84 -23.56 3.98
C SER A 47 -19.76 -24.65 3.88
N VAL A 48 -18.60 -24.41 4.49
CA VAL A 48 -17.48 -25.37 4.54
C VAL A 48 -17.81 -26.56 5.43
N ARG A 49 -18.45 -26.34 6.58
CA ARG A 49 -18.86 -27.41 7.51
C ARG A 49 -19.88 -28.36 6.87
N GLN A 50 -20.79 -27.84 6.06
CA GLN A 50 -21.78 -28.65 5.33
C GLN A 50 -21.17 -29.55 4.25
N ARG A 51 -19.97 -29.21 3.73
CA ARG A 51 -19.33 -29.97 2.64
C ARG A 51 -18.48 -31.16 3.10
N GLY A 52 -18.30 -31.39 4.40
CA GLY A 52 -17.60 -32.57 4.95
C GLY A 52 -16.07 -32.59 4.77
N ASP A 53 -15.54 -32.03 3.69
CA ASP A 53 -14.10 -32.03 3.36
C ASP A 53 -13.35 -30.75 3.82
N GLY A 54 -13.95 -30.02 4.76
CA GLY A 54 -13.55 -28.66 5.10
C GLY A 54 -12.44 -28.50 6.13
N ALA A 55 -11.82 -29.58 6.64
CA ALA A 55 -10.94 -29.50 7.82
C ALA A 55 -9.75 -28.54 7.63
N ARG A 56 -9.06 -28.60 6.49
CA ARG A 56 -7.95 -27.67 6.16
C ARG A 56 -8.43 -26.23 5.99
N THR A 57 -9.58 -26.04 5.36
CA THR A 57 -10.16 -24.70 5.17
C THR A 57 -10.57 -24.08 6.49
N LEU A 58 -11.14 -24.86 7.42
CA LEU A 58 -11.47 -24.42 8.77
C LEU A 58 -10.22 -24.05 9.57
N GLU A 59 -9.14 -24.84 9.47
CA GLU A 59 -7.87 -24.51 10.11
C GLU A 59 -7.29 -23.19 9.58
N MET A 60 -7.30 -22.98 8.26
CA MET A 60 -6.89 -21.71 7.66
C MET A 60 -7.77 -20.54 8.12
N MET A 61 -9.08 -20.74 8.24
CA MET A 61 -10.00 -19.73 8.75
C MET A 61 -9.70 -19.34 10.20
N ASP A 62 -9.39 -20.32 11.05
CA ASP A 62 -9.07 -20.06 12.46
C ASP A 62 -7.73 -19.30 12.56
N LYS A 63 -6.69 -19.68 11.78
CA LYS A 63 -5.43 -18.91 11.69
C LYS A 63 -5.64 -17.47 11.21
N LEU A 64 -6.47 -17.28 10.18
CA LEU A 64 -6.82 -15.93 9.70
C LEU A 64 -7.56 -15.12 10.77
N HIS A 65 -8.40 -15.77 11.58
CA HIS A 65 -9.10 -15.11 12.68
C HIS A 65 -8.14 -14.63 13.78
N GLU A 66 -7.12 -15.44 14.11
CA GLU A 66 -6.05 -15.05 15.05
C GLU A 66 -5.30 -13.80 14.57
N HIS A 67 -5.16 -13.63 13.24
CA HIS A 67 -4.51 -12.45 12.64
C HIS A 67 -5.48 -11.34 12.21
N ALA A 68 -6.76 -11.39 12.61
CA ALA A 68 -7.75 -10.40 12.20
C ALA A 68 -7.34 -8.96 12.54
N GLY A 69 -6.75 -8.73 13.72
CA GLY A 69 -6.27 -7.41 14.13
C GLY A 69 -5.18 -6.86 13.21
N PHE A 70 -4.22 -7.69 12.81
CA PHE A 70 -3.17 -7.29 11.87
C PHE A 70 -3.74 -6.96 10.49
N MET A 71 -4.71 -7.76 10.02
CA MET A 71 -5.36 -7.46 8.74
C MET A 71 -6.07 -6.09 8.81
N TRP A 72 -6.78 -5.76 9.90
CA TRP A 72 -7.45 -4.47 10.07
C TRP A 72 -6.46 -3.31 10.07
N ALA A 73 -5.33 -3.48 10.77
CA ALA A 73 -4.23 -2.52 10.76
C ALA A 73 -3.68 -2.33 9.33
N THR A 74 -3.53 -3.41 8.57
CA THR A 74 -3.05 -3.37 7.18
C THR A 74 -4.03 -2.64 6.26
N ALA A 75 -5.33 -2.91 6.37
CA ALA A 75 -6.35 -2.18 5.61
C ALA A 75 -6.34 -0.68 5.95
N GLY A 76 -6.23 -0.33 7.23
CA GLY A 76 -6.09 1.05 7.68
C GLY A 76 -4.82 1.72 7.15
N ALA A 77 -3.69 1.02 7.17
CA ALA A 77 -2.43 1.49 6.63
C ALA A 77 -2.52 1.75 5.11
N ASN A 78 -3.13 0.83 4.35
CA ASN A 78 -3.36 1.00 2.91
C ASN A 78 -4.26 2.22 2.61
N ALA A 79 -5.31 2.43 3.42
CA ALA A 79 -6.17 3.59 3.27
C ALA A 79 -5.41 4.90 3.50
N VAL A 80 -4.60 4.96 4.57
CA VAL A 80 -3.75 6.11 4.88
C VAL A 80 -2.74 6.34 3.76
N CYS A 81 -2.03 5.31 3.30
CA CYS A 81 -1.10 5.38 2.17
C CYS A 81 -1.75 5.92 0.90
N GLY A 82 -2.93 5.41 0.54
CA GLY A 82 -3.69 5.90 -0.62
C GLY A 82 -4.04 7.39 -0.50
N VAL A 83 -4.48 7.84 0.69
CA VAL A 83 -4.74 9.27 0.94
C VAL A 83 -3.46 10.11 0.86
N LEU A 84 -2.35 9.64 1.44
CA LEU A 84 -1.06 10.33 1.35
C LEU A 84 -0.60 10.47 -0.11
N LEU A 85 -0.77 9.42 -0.92
CA LEU A 85 -0.46 9.45 -2.35
C LEU A 85 -1.29 10.48 -3.12
N LEU A 86 -2.60 10.58 -2.85
CA LEU A 86 -3.46 11.60 -3.44
C LEU A 86 -2.99 13.02 -3.08
N ILE A 87 -2.71 13.26 -1.80
CA ILE A 87 -2.25 14.56 -1.32
C ILE A 87 -0.90 14.92 -1.93
N ALA A 88 0.03 13.96 -1.99
CA ALA A 88 1.34 14.12 -2.61
C ALA A 88 1.21 14.40 -4.11
N GLY A 89 0.34 13.68 -4.83
CA GLY A 89 0.07 13.90 -6.25
C GLY A 89 -0.45 15.31 -6.53
N ILE A 90 -1.41 15.80 -5.72
CA ILE A 90 -1.86 17.20 -5.78
C ILE A 90 -0.69 18.15 -5.49
N GLY A 91 0.15 17.82 -4.51
CA GLY A 91 1.35 18.55 -4.15
C GLY A 91 2.34 18.68 -5.31
N TYR A 92 2.54 17.62 -6.10
CA TYR A 92 3.41 17.63 -7.28
C TYR A 92 2.85 18.50 -8.40
N LEU A 93 1.55 18.41 -8.70
CA LEU A 93 0.91 19.26 -9.71
C LEU A 93 0.95 20.75 -9.35
N LYS A 94 0.82 21.06 -8.06
CA LYS A 94 0.90 22.44 -7.54
C LYS A 94 2.32 22.86 -7.18
N GLN A 95 3.31 21.98 -7.36
CA GLN A 95 4.72 22.20 -7.00
C GLN A 95 4.92 22.69 -5.55
N ARG A 96 4.01 22.34 -4.64
CA ARG A 96 4.07 22.80 -3.23
C ARG A 96 5.04 21.95 -2.43
N ARG A 97 6.05 22.57 -1.84
CA ARG A 97 7.10 21.85 -1.10
C ARG A 97 6.59 20.94 0.01
N ARG A 98 5.72 21.44 0.88
CA ARG A 98 5.20 20.65 2.02
C ARG A 98 4.29 19.51 1.57
N MET A 99 3.40 19.78 0.61
CA MET A 99 2.43 18.79 0.14
C MET A 99 3.06 17.76 -0.78
N GLY A 100 3.91 18.16 -1.72
CA GLY A 100 4.58 17.24 -2.63
C GLY A 100 5.68 16.48 -1.91
N ARG A 101 6.79 17.16 -1.61
CA ARG A 101 7.99 16.50 -1.04
C ARG A 101 7.75 15.96 0.36
N GLY A 102 7.13 16.73 1.24
CA GLY A 102 6.90 16.32 2.64
C GLY A 102 6.02 15.07 2.72
N ILE A 103 4.83 15.13 2.12
CA ILE A 103 3.88 14.01 2.16
C ILE A 103 4.35 12.83 1.30
N GLY A 104 5.00 13.07 0.16
CA GLY A 104 5.58 12.01 -0.67
C GLY A 104 6.67 11.22 0.07
N ASN A 105 7.56 11.90 0.81
CA ASN A 105 8.54 11.23 1.67
C ASN A 105 7.87 10.46 2.82
N LEU A 106 6.86 11.06 3.47
CA LEU A 106 6.12 10.41 4.54
C LEU A 106 5.46 9.12 4.06
N TYR A 107 4.77 9.17 2.91
CA TYR A 107 4.21 7.99 2.25
C TYR A 107 5.28 6.92 2.07
N ALA A 108 6.40 7.26 1.44
CA ALA A 108 7.41 6.27 1.10
C ALA A 108 8.03 5.59 2.34
N VAL A 109 8.26 6.35 3.41
CA VAL A 109 8.72 5.78 4.69
C VAL A 109 7.67 4.86 5.29
N VAL A 110 6.40 5.30 5.35
CA VAL A 110 5.30 4.48 5.89
C VAL A 110 5.13 3.20 5.07
N SER A 111 5.17 3.26 3.74
CA SER A 111 5.06 2.08 2.88
C SER A 111 6.20 1.09 3.10
N LEU A 112 7.44 1.56 3.25
CA LEU A 112 8.58 0.70 3.55
C LEU A 112 8.47 0.06 4.94
N LEU A 113 8.02 0.82 5.95
CA LEU A 113 7.78 0.29 7.29
C LEU A 113 6.65 -0.75 7.30
N SER A 114 5.57 -0.52 6.56
CA SER A 114 4.47 -1.49 6.41
C SER A 114 4.95 -2.79 5.76
N LEU A 115 5.83 -2.69 4.76
CA LEU A 115 6.43 -3.85 4.09
C LEU A 115 7.32 -4.66 5.03
N VAL A 116 8.14 -4.00 5.86
CA VAL A 116 8.94 -4.66 6.91
C VAL A 116 8.05 -5.26 8.01
N SER A 117 6.97 -4.57 8.40
CA SER A 117 6.03 -5.06 9.40
C SER A 117 5.36 -6.36 8.96
N LEU A 118 5.01 -6.47 7.67
CA LEU A 118 4.43 -7.68 7.09
C LEU A 118 5.40 -8.87 7.19
N THR A 119 6.67 -8.69 6.85
CA THR A 119 7.67 -9.77 6.89
C THR A 119 8.00 -10.21 8.31
N VAL A 120 7.99 -9.29 9.27
CA VAL A 120 8.28 -9.60 10.69
C VAL A 120 7.09 -10.26 11.39
N THR A 121 5.85 -9.85 11.08
CA THR A 121 4.67 -10.31 11.82
C THR A 121 4.12 -11.64 11.30
N MET A 122 4.42 -12.00 10.04
CA MET A 122 3.93 -13.23 9.40
C MET A 122 5.09 -14.00 8.74
N PRO A 123 6.05 -14.51 9.52
CA PRO A 123 7.23 -15.19 8.98
C PRO A 123 6.85 -16.48 8.24
N ASP A 124 5.89 -17.24 8.74
CA ASP A 124 5.45 -18.51 8.14
C ASP A 124 4.91 -18.32 6.71
N ILE A 125 4.19 -17.22 6.49
CA ILE A 125 3.64 -16.86 5.16
C ILE A 125 4.77 -16.39 4.24
N ALA A 126 5.77 -15.69 4.79
CA ALA A 126 6.92 -15.18 4.03
C ALA A 126 7.88 -16.29 3.58
N GLU A 127 8.07 -17.34 4.39
CA GLU A 127 8.96 -18.45 4.08
C GLU A 127 8.39 -19.45 3.07
N GLU A 128 7.08 -19.74 3.10
CA GLU A 128 6.47 -20.71 2.19
C GLU A 128 6.36 -20.23 0.72
N GLN A 129 6.50 -18.92 0.46
CA GLN A 129 6.41 -18.38 -0.89
C GLN A 129 7.67 -17.61 -1.28
N SER A 130 8.61 -18.26 -1.97
CA SER A 130 9.71 -17.58 -2.68
C SER A 130 9.24 -16.47 -3.63
N VAL A 131 7.98 -16.55 -4.10
CA VAL A 131 7.29 -15.53 -4.90
C VAL A 131 7.08 -14.22 -4.13
N LEU A 132 6.89 -14.27 -2.81
CA LEU A 132 6.80 -13.07 -1.97
C LEU A 132 8.11 -12.28 -2.01
N SER A 133 9.27 -12.91 -2.16
CA SER A 133 10.55 -12.17 -2.16
C SER A 133 10.67 -11.25 -3.40
N PHE A 134 10.31 -11.73 -4.58
CA PHE A 134 10.34 -10.93 -5.80
C PHE A 134 9.23 -9.88 -5.83
N LEU A 135 8.00 -10.24 -5.46
CA LEU A 135 6.87 -9.31 -5.47
C LEU A 135 7.05 -8.21 -4.41
N THR A 136 7.54 -8.56 -3.23
CA THR A 136 7.92 -7.59 -2.18
C THR A 136 8.97 -6.62 -2.68
N LEU A 137 10.02 -7.12 -3.36
CA LEU A 137 11.03 -6.25 -3.97
C LEU A 137 10.40 -5.30 -4.99
N LEU A 138 9.55 -5.82 -5.88
CA LEU A 138 8.87 -5.03 -6.91
C LEU A 138 7.96 -3.95 -6.31
N VAL A 139 7.25 -4.27 -5.22
CA VAL A 139 6.42 -3.30 -4.48
C VAL A 139 7.29 -2.25 -3.78
N ALA A 140 8.47 -2.62 -3.28
CA ALA A 140 9.40 -1.68 -2.64
C ALA A 140 10.07 -0.70 -3.63
N VAL A 141 10.13 -1.03 -4.93
CA VAL A 141 10.74 -0.16 -5.94
C VAL A 141 10.08 1.22 -5.98
N TYR A 142 8.75 1.29 -5.95
CA TYR A 142 8.05 2.57 -6.07
C TYR A 142 8.31 3.56 -4.90
N PRO A 143 8.16 3.18 -3.61
CA PRO A 143 8.49 4.08 -2.51
C PRO A 143 9.99 4.44 -2.48
N LEU A 144 10.89 3.53 -2.86
CA LEU A 144 12.32 3.85 -3.01
C LEU A 144 12.57 4.89 -4.11
N LEU A 145 11.96 4.71 -5.28
CA LEU A 145 12.02 5.69 -6.37
C LEU A 145 11.43 7.03 -5.95
N THR A 146 10.33 7.02 -5.18
CA THR A 146 9.70 8.24 -4.67
C THR A 146 10.67 9.00 -3.76
N LEU A 147 11.32 8.32 -2.80
CA LEU A 147 12.35 8.95 -1.96
C LEU A 147 13.51 9.50 -2.79
N PHE A 148 14.01 8.72 -3.74
CA PHE A 148 15.12 9.13 -4.57
C PHE A 148 14.77 10.37 -5.41
N LEU A 149 13.67 10.31 -6.16
CA LEU A 149 13.25 11.38 -7.06
C LEU A 149 12.93 12.67 -6.31
N LEU A 150 12.25 12.61 -5.17
CA LEU A 150 11.88 13.82 -4.41
C LEU A 150 13.06 14.51 -3.72
N ASN A 151 14.08 13.74 -3.32
CA ASN A 151 15.21 14.28 -2.56
C ASN A 151 16.45 14.54 -3.41
N VAL A 152 16.57 13.89 -4.57
CA VAL A 152 17.71 14.05 -5.50
C VAL A 152 17.29 14.83 -6.73
N THR A 153 16.30 14.33 -7.49
CA THR A 153 15.96 14.87 -8.81
C THR A 153 15.13 16.17 -8.74
N PHE A 154 14.04 16.15 -7.97
CA PHE A 154 13.06 17.26 -7.91
C PHE A 154 13.23 18.13 -6.67
N LYS A 155 14.39 18.05 -6.00
CA LYS A 155 14.64 18.72 -4.72
C LYS A 155 14.38 20.24 -4.79
N GLU A 156 14.78 20.85 -5.91
CA GLU A 156 14.71 22.30 -6.15
C GLU A 156 13.49 22.72 -6.99
N ASP A 157 12.73 21.76 -7.53
CA ASP A 157 11.55 22.03 -8.35
C ASP A 157 10.31 22.40 -7.51
N PHE A 158 10.40 22.23 -6.18
CA PHE A 158 9.34 22.60 -5.27
C PHE A 158 9.48 24.05 -4.78
N VAL A 159 8.46 24.86 -5.07
CA VAL A 159 8.32 26.23 -4.58
C VAL A 159 7.46 26.24 -3.29
N ASN A 160 7.76 27.19 -2.41
CA ASN A 160 7.08 27.36 -1.12
C ASN A 160 5.67 27.95 -1.28
#